data_AF-A0A8J2KJT3-F1
#
_entry.id   AF-A0A8J2KJT3-F1
#
_cell.length_a   1.000
_cell.length_b   1.000
_cell.length_c   1.000
_cell.angle_alpha   90.00
_cell.angle_beta   90.00
_cell.angle_gamma   90.00
#
_symmetry.space_group_name_H-M   'P 1'
#
loop_
_entity.id
_entity.type
_entity.pdbx_description
1 polymer ?
#
loop_
_entity_poly.entity_id
_entity_poly.type
_entity_poly.pdbx_seq_one_letter_code
_entity_poly.pdbx_strand_id
1 'polypeptide(L)'
;METADIEAYKNFMYLSIAIYLFLVYFGQKWMENRPAYVLTYPLFFWNAGLAIFSIIATIRGIPELAYTISRPSGTYHTICSGTPHNYATAFWAFLYLLSKLVEFGDTAFIVLRKQKLITLHWFHHVTTLLMCWLGYAAYDALGRLFVINTFVHSIMYSYYALKALKVKIPRRFAKSLTTIQITQMFVITYVNFASVYFMAQRHPCKRDVNVVYVSGVIIPAFAYLFIKFFRETYTRRVPKTIKSE
;
A
#
# COMPACT_ATOMS: atom_id res chain seq x y z
N MET A 1 11.16 8.03 23.13
CA MET A 1 12.05 7.14 22.39
C MET A 1 13.41 7.82 22.38
N GLU A 2 14.44 7.15 22.86
CA GLU A 2 15.78 7.73 22.97
C GLU A 2 16.35 7.96 21.56
N THR A 3 17.32 8.86 21.41
CA THR A 3 17.85 9.21 20.07
C THR A 3 18.46 8.01 19.36
N ALA A 4 19.12 7.11 20.10
CA ALA A 4 19.68 5.86 19.60
C ALA A 4 18.61 4.90 19.06
N ASP A 5 17.44 4.83 19.70
CA ASP A 5 16.32 3.97 19.27
C ASP A 5 15.71 4.46 17.95
N ILE A 6 15.60 5.78 17.78
CA ILE A 6 15.10 6.40 16.54
C ILE A 6 16.04 6.09 15.38
N GLU A 7 17.35 6.13 15.61
CA GLU A 7 18.35 5.82 14.59
C GLU A 7 18.32 4.33 14.22
N ALA A 8 18.29 3.43 15.20
CA ALA A 8 18.15 1.99 14.96
C ALA A 8 16.89 1.65 14.16
N TYR A 9 15.77 2.30 14.48
CA TYR A 9 14.49 2.12 13.78
C TYR A 9 14.56 2.57 12.31
N LYS A 10 15.22 3.71 12.03
CA LYS A 10 15.44 4.18 10.65
C LYS A 10 16.42 3.27 9.90
N ASN A 11 17.49 2.84 10.55
CA ASN A 11 18.49 1.94 9.96
C ASN A 11 17.87 0.61 9.54
N PHE A 12 16.99 0.04 10.37
CA PHE A 12 16.25 -1.18 10.02
C PHE A 12 15.40 -1.00 8.75
N MET A 13 14.71 0.14 8.61
CA MET A 13 13.93 0.45 7.41
C MET A 13 14.82 0.54 6.16
N TYR A 14 15.90 1.32 6.22
CA TYR A 14 16.81 1.49 5.09
C TYR A 14 17.46 0.17 4.70
N LEU A 15 17.89 -0.63 5.68
CA LEU A 15 18.45 -1.95 5.46
C LEU A 15 17.43 -2.88 4.80
N SER A 16 16.18 -2.88 5.25
CA SER A 16 15.10 -3.68 4.65
C SER A 16 14.85 -3.33 3.18
N ILE A 17 14.85 -2.03 2.85
CA ILE A 17 14.72 -1.55 1.47
C ILE A 17 15.94 -1.96 0.63
N ALA A 18 17.15 -1.81 1.17
CA ALA A 18 18.38 -2.19 0.48
C ALA A 18 18.42 -3.69 0.18
N ILE A 19 18.09 -4.53 1.17
CA ILE A 19 17.96 -5.99 1.01
C ILE A 19 16.90 -6.31 -0.04
N TYR A 20 15.74 -5.67 0.00
CA TYR A 20 14.69 -5.88 -1.00
C TYR A 20 15.19 -5.58 -2.42
N LEU A 21 15.80 -4.41 -2.65
CA LEU A 21 16.32 -4.03 -3.97
C LEU A 21 17.44 -4.98 -4.43
N PHE A 22 18.34 -5.37 -3.53
CA PHE A 22 19.37 -6.36 -3.78
C PHE A 22 18.76 -7.70 -4.21
N LEU A 23 17.80 -8.23 -3.46
CA LEU A 23 17.13 -9.50 -3.77
C LEU A 23 16.36 -9.44 -5.09
N VAL A 24 15.73 -8.32 -5.42
CA VAL A 24 15.07 -8.12 -6.71
C VAL A 24 16.07 -8.18 -7.85
N TYR A 25 17.17 -7.41 -7.77
CA TYR A 25 18.19 -7.35 -8.82
C TYR A 25 18.87 -8.71 -9.02
N PHE A 26 19.41 -9.31 -7.95
CA PHE A 26 20.09 -10.60 -8.03
C PHE A 26 19.12 -11.75 -8.30
N GLY A 27 17.89 -11.68 -7.82
CA GLY A 27 16.84 -12.65 -8.13
C GLY A 27 16.46 -12.66 -9.61
N GLN A 28 16.36 -11.48 -10.25
CA GLN A 28 16.14 -11.39 -11.69
C GLN A 28 17.30 -12.02 -12.47
N LYS A 29 18.54 -11.65 -12.13
CA LYS A 29 19.74 -12.19 -12.76
C LYS A 29 19.88 -13.71 -12.59
N TRP A 30 19.56 -14.22 -11.41
CA TRP A 30 19.54 -15.66 -11.14
C TRP A 30 18.50 -16.38 -12.00
N MET A 31 17.32 -15.79 -12.17
CA MET A 31 16.24 -16.39 -12.95
C MET A 31 16.44 -16.29 -14.47
N GLU A 32 17.39 -15.49 -14.97
CA GLU A 32 17.68 -15.35 -16.42
C GLU A 32 17.88 -16.72 -17.09
N ASN A 33 18.76 -17.54 -16.51
CA ASN A 33 19.16 -18.85 -17.04
C ASN A 33 18.29 -20.01 -16.52
N ARG A 34 17.13 -19.73 -15.90
CA ARG A 34 16.23 -20.75 -15.32
C ARG A 34 14.84 -20.71 -15.93
N PRO A 35 14.12 -21.84 -15.97
CA PRO A 35 12.71 -21.84 -16.32
C PRO A 35 11.88 -21.12 -15.25
N ALA A 36 10.74 -20.56 -15.64
CA ALA A 36 9.80 -19.96 -14.71
C ALA A 36 9.21 -21.02 -13.76
N TYR A 37 9.16 -20.73 -12.46
CA TYR A 37 8.62 -21.68 -11.48
C TYR A 37 7.08 -21.70 -11.48
N VAL A 38 6.51 -22.89 -11.28
CA VAL A 38 5.07 -23.09 -11.14
C VAL A 38 4.69 -23.00 -9.66
N LEU A 39 4.46 -21.77 -9.19
CA LEU A 39 4.18 -21.46 -7.78
C LEU A 39 2.69 -21.25 -7.50
N THR A 40 1.80 -21.99 -8.15
CA THR A 40 0.34 -21.79 -8.08
C THR A 40 -0.21 -21.83 -6.65
N TYR A 41 0.04 -22.92 -5.92
CA TYR A 41 -0.48 -23.08 -4.55
C TYR A 41 0.23 -22.18 -3.53
N PRO A 42 1.58 -22.05 -3.53
CA PRO A 42 2.25 -21.08 -2.67
C PRO A 42 1.73 -19.65 -2.87
N LEU A 43 1.54 -19.22 -4.13
CA LEU A 43 0.98 -17.91 -4.45
C LEU A 43 -0.47 -17.78 -3.99
N PHE A 44 -1.28 -18.83 -4.11
CA PHE A 44 -2.65 -18.83 -3.60
C PHE A 44 -2.69 -18.63 -2.08
N PHE A 45 -1.97 -19.45 -1.31
CA PHE A 45 -1.96 -19.36 0.14
C PHE A 45 -1.36 -18.04 0.63
N TRP A 46 -0.35 -17.53 -0.07
CA TRP A 46 0.21 -16.21 0.19
C TRP A 46 -0.83 -15.08 0.06
N ASN A 47 -1.49 -15.00 -1.10
CA ASN A 47 -2.53 -14.00 -1.33
C ASN A 47 -3.74 -14.21 -0.40
N ALA A 48 -4.12 -15.46 -0.12
CA ALA A 48 -5.21 -15.77 0.80
C ALA A 48 -4.87 -15.32 2.24
N GLY A 49 -3.65 -15.54 2.69
CA GLY A 49 -3.16 -15.07 3.99
C GLY A 49 -3.20 -13.55 4.10
N LEU A 50 -2.68 -12.84 3.08
CA LEU A 50 -2.73 -11.37 3.04
C LEU A 50 -4.17 -10.84 2.93
N ALA A 51 -5.06 -11.54 2.24
CA ALA A 51 -6.48 -11.20 2.19
C ALA A 51 -7.13 -11.34 3.57
N ILE A 52 -6.97 -12.48 4.24
CA ILE A 52 -7.51 -12.73 5.59
C ILE A 52 -6.99 -11.70 6.58
N PHE A 53 -5.67 -11.45 6.58
CA PHE A 53 -5.06 -10.41 7.40
C PHE A 53 -5.72 -9.05 7.16
N SER A 54 -5.87 -8.65 5.89
CA SER A 54 -6.45 -7.36 5.51
C SER A 54 -7.93 -7.25 5.91
N ILE A 55 -8.70 -8.34 5.79
CA ILE A 55 -10.11 -8.40 6.22
C ILE A 55 -10.21 -8.17 7.73
N ILE A 56 -9.41 -8.90 8.52
CA ILE A 56 -9.46 -8.78 9.98
C ILE A 56 -8.99 -7.38 10.41
N ALA A 57 -7.89 -6.87 9.84
CA ALA A 57 -7.40 -5.52 10.12
C ALA A 57 -8.47 -4.45 9.81
N THR A 58 -9.19 -4.61 8.69
CA THR A 58 -10.30 -3.72 8.32
C THR A 58 -11.42 -3.78 9.35
N ILE A 59 -11.92 -4.98 9.68
CA ILE A 59 -13.02 -5.17 10.66
C ILE A 59 -12.64 -4.57 12.02
N ARG A 60 -11.38 -4.72 12.42
CA ARG A 60 -10.89 -4.22 13.71
C ARG A 60 -10.63 -2.70 13.71
N GLY A 61 -10.33 -2.12 12.55
CA GLY A 61 -10.11 -0.68 12.41
C GLY A 61 -11.37 0.16 12.15
N ILE A 62 -12.43 -0.43 11.55
CA ILE A 62 -13.68 0.29 11.23
C ILE A 62 -14.32 0.97 12.46
N PRO A 63 -14.49 0.32 13.63
CA PRO A 63 -15.15 0.94 14.77
C PRO A 63 -14.46 2.23 15.23
N GLU A 64 -13.12 2.25 15.22
CA GLU A 64 -12.34 3.44 15.56
C GLU A 64 -12.56 4.57 14.56
N LEU A 65 -12.48 4.24 13.26
CA LEU A 65 -12.65 5.23 12.20
C LEU A 65 -14.06 5.81 12.22
N ALA A 66 -15.08 4.96 12.37
CA ALA A 66 -16.48 5.36 12.46
C ALA A 66 -16.71 6.28 13.66
N TYR A 67 -16.19 5.91 14.83
CA TYR A 67 -16.30 6.71 16.05
C TYR A 67 -15.62 8.07 15.94
N THR A 68 -14.45 8.13 15.29
CA THR A 68 -13.72 9.39 15.08
C THR A 68 -14.49 10.34 14.14
N ILE A 69 -15.07 9.80 13.08
CA ILE A 69 -15.83 10.57 12.08
C ILE A 69 -17.17 11.05 12.65
N SER A 70 -17.84 10.24 13.48
CA SER A 70 -19.17 10.57 14.04
C SER A 70 -19.15 11.65 15.12
N ARG A 71 -17.98 12.00 15.66
CA ARG A 71 -17.83 13.06 16.67
C ARG A 71 -17.97 14.46 16.05
N PRO A 72 -18.32 15.49 16.84
CA PRO A 72 -18.21 16.88 16.42
C PRO A 72 -16.80 17.15 15.88
N SER A 73 -16.69 17.86 14.75
CA SER A 73 -15.41 18.09 14.06
C SER A 73 -14.67 16.81 13.66
N GLY A 74 -15.39 15.71 13.40
CA GLY A 74 -14.83 14.40 13.10
C GLY A 74 -13.84 14.38 11.93
N THR A 75 -14.04 15.22 10.91
CA THR A 75 -13.08 15.41 9.81
C THR A 75 -11.73 15.91 10.32
N TYR A 76 -11.72 16.95 11.15
CA TYR A 76 -10.49 17.48 11.75
C TYR A 76 -9.84 16.45 12.68
N HIS A 77 -10.61 15.76 13.52
CA HIS A 77 -10.06 14.71 14.39
C HIS A 77 -9.46 13.55 13.58
N THR A 78 -10.08 13.17 12.47
CA THR A 78 -9.56 12.12 11.58
C THR A 78 -8.22 12.51 10.97
N ILE A 79 -8.04 13.79 10.61
CA ILE A 79 -6.85 14.30 9.91
C ILE A 79 -5.71 14.68 10.87
N CYS A 80 -6.04 15.26 12.01
CA CYS A 80 -5.09 15.96 12.89
C CYS A 80 -4.97 15.37 14.30
N SER A 81 -5.87 14.50 14.76
CA SER A 81 -5.74 13.86 16.07
C SER A 81 -4.88 12.60 15.95
N GLY A 82 -3.76 12.53 16.68
CA GLY A 82 -2.84 11.39 16.64
C GLY A 82 -3.06 10.35 17.74
N THR A 83 -4.05 10.51 18.61
CA THR A 83 -4.37 9.51 19.64
C THR A 83 -5.24 8.39 19.04
N PRO A 84 -4.76 7.13 19.00
CA PRO A 84 -5.66 5.99 18.86
C PRO A 84 -6.42 5.83 20.18
N HIS A 85 -7.74 5.86 20.12
CA HIS A 85 -8.61 5.73 21.30
C HIS A 85 -8.69 4.28 21.81
N ASN A 86 -8.22 3.30 21.04
CA ASN A 86 -8.24 1.87 21.40
C ASN A 86 -6.87 1.18 21.19
N TYR A 87 -6.42 0.43 22.19
CA TYR A 87 -5.24 -0.44 22.14
C TYR A 87 -5.29 -1.45 20.99
N ALA A 88 -6.49 -1.96 20.68
CA ALA A 88 -6.68 -2.87 19.55
C ALA A 88 -6.28 -2.19 18.23
N THR A 89 -6.72 -0.95 18.01
CA THR A 89 -6.38 -0.19 16.79
C THR A 89 -4.88 0.04 16.69
N ALA A 90 -4.21 0.40 17.80
CA ALA A 90 -2.77 0.58 17.83
C ALA A 90 -2.02 -0.71 17.47
N PHE A 91 -2.47 -1.86 18.01
CA PHE A 91 -1.92 -3.17 17.66
C PHE A 91 -2.09 -3.49 16.17
N TRP A 92 -3.27 -3.27 15.59
CA TRP A 92 -3.52 -3.50 14.16
C TRP A 92 -2.76 -2.53 13.25
N ALA A 93 -2.56 -1.28 13.68
CA ALA A 93 -1.72 -0.33 12.96
C ALA A 93 -0.24 -0.76 12.95
N PHE A 94 0.25 -1.33 14.05
CA PHE A 94 1.58 -1.94 14.09
C PHE A 94 1.69 -3.17 13.19
N LEU A 95 0.70 -4.07 13.21
CA LEU A 95 0.70 -5.21 12.29
C LEU A 95 0.60 -4.77 10.83
N TYR A 96 -0.14 -3.71 10.53
CA TYR A 96 -0.20 -3.10 9.20
C TYR A 96 1.16 -2.57 8.75
N LEU A 97 1.94 -1.97 9.65
CA LEU A 97 3.33 -1.59 9.37
C LEU A 97 4.17 -2.81 8.99
N LEU A 98 4.10 -3.88 9.79
CA LEU A 98 4.84 -5.11 9.52
C LEU A 98 4.38 -5.79 8.22
N SER A 99 3.11 -5.68 7.85
CA SER A 99 2.61 -6.24 6.60
C SER A 99 3.35 -5.67 5.39
N LYS A 100 3.84 -4.42 5.43
CA LYS A 100 4.60 -3.83 4.32
C LYS A 100 5.93 -4.52 4.05
N LEU A 101 6.57 -5.08 5.08
CA LEU A 101 7.74 -5.94 4.89
C LEU A 101 7.35 -7.29 4.30
N VAL A 102 6.26 -7.89 4.80
CA VAL A 102 5.76 -9.16 4.29
C VAL A 102 5.40 -9.03 2.81
N GLU A 103 4.72 -7.96 2.42
CA GLU A 103 4.28 -7.65 1.05
C GLU A 103 5.45 -7.61 0.03
N PHE A 104 6.71 -7.48 0.45
CA PHE A 104 7.86 -7.67 -0.45
C PHE A 104 7.92 -9.07 -1.08
N GLY A 105 7.30 -10.07 -0.45
CA GLY A 105 7.14 -11.40 -1.03
C GLY A 105 6.34 -11.40 -2.34
N ASP A 106 5.45 -10.42 -2.58
CA ASP A 106 4.74 -10.29 -3.85
C ASP A 106 5.72 -10.15 -5.03
N THR A 107 6.77 -9.35 -4.82
CA THR A 107 7.83 -9.15 -5.81
C THR A 107 8.66 -10.41 -6.00
N ALA A 108 8.94 -11.15 -4.93
CA ALA A 108 9.63 -12.44 -5.02
C ALA A 108 8.86 -13.42 -5.93
N PHE A 109 7.52 -13.52 -5.76
CA PHE A 109 6.69 -14.34 -6.64
C PHE A 109 6.71 -13.87 -8.11
N ILE A 110 6.76 -12.56 -8.37
CA ILE A 110 6.87 -12.01 -9.73
C ILE A 110 8.19 -12.45 -10.37
N VAL A 111 9.31 -12.30 -9.65
CA VAL A 111 10.66 -12.63 -10.11
C VAL A 111 10.80 -14.13 -10.37
N LEU A 112 10.41 -14.98 -9.41
CA LEU A 112 10.52 -16.45 -9.51
C LEU A 112 9.64 -17.04 -10.62
N ARG A 113 8.54 -16.36 -10.97
CA ARG A 113 7.65 -16.75 -12.08
C ARG A 113 8.00 -16.11 -13.41
N LYS A 114 9.13 -15.39 -13.49
CA LYS A 114 9.59 -14.59 -14.64
C LYS A 114 8.50 -13.69 -15.22
N GLN A 115 7.66 -13.13 -14.34
CA GLN A 115 6.66 -12.15 -14.73
C GLN A 115 7.30 -10.77 -14.85
N LYS A 116 6.73 -9.91 -15.71
CA LYS A 116 7.24 -8.55 -15.91
C LYS A 116 7.08 -7.73 -14.63
N LEU A 117 8.20 -7.43 -13.96
CA LEU A 117 8.24 -6.50 -12.85
C LEU A 117 8.11 -5.06 -13.37
N ILE A 118 6.93 -4.47 -13.17
CA ILE A 118 6.66 -3.09 -13.63
C ILE A 118 7.17 -2.07 -12.61
N THR A 119 7.55 -0.88 -13.09
CA THR A 119 8.03 0.22 -12.23
C THR A 119 7.06 0.57 -11.12
N LEU A 120 5.75 0.59 -11.43
CA LEU A 120 4.71 0.88 -10.45
C LEU A 120 4.78 -0.05 -9.23
N HIS A 121 5.08 -1.34 -9.41
CA HIS A 121 5.03 -2.34 -8.35
C HIS A 121 6.18 -2.16 -7.36
N TRP A 122 7.43 -2.21 -7.83
CA TRP A 122 8.56 -2.11 -6.91
C TRP A 122 8.67 -0.73 -6.27
N PHE A 123 8.33 0.34 -7.03
CA PHE A 123 8.31 1.70 -6.51
C PHE A 123 7.28 1.81 -5.39
N HIS A 124 6.07 1.27 -5.58
CA HIS A 124 5.01 1.21 -4.56
C HIS A 124 5.47 0.51 -3.28
N HIS A 125 6.04 -0.69 -3.38
CA HIS A 125 6.45 -1.43 -2.19
C HIS A 125 7.54 -0.69 -1.38
N VAL A 126 8.54 -0.12 -2.04
CA VAL A 126 9.60 0.65 -1.35
C VAL A 126 9.03 1.86 -0.62
N THR A 127 8.25 2.68 -1.32
CA THR A 127 7.74 3.93 -0.74
C THR A 127 6.64 3.70 0.30
N THR A 128 5.83 2.65 0.17
CA THR A 128 4.77 2.38 1.14
C THR A 128 5.36 1.92 2.46
N LEU A 129 6.42 1.10 2.41
CA LEU A 129 7.21 0.81 3.60
C LEU A 129 7.76 2.10 4.21
N LEU A 130 8.46 2.93 3.42
CA LEU A 130 9.03 4.19 3.88
C LEU A 130 7.99 5.11 4.54
N MET A 131 6.84 5.31 3.89
CA MET A 131 5.76 6.14 4.40
C MET A 131 5.16 5.61 5.69
N CYS A 132 4.89 4.29 5.77
CA CYS A 132 4.31 3.68 6.97
C CYS A 132 5.30 3.71 8.14
N TRP A 133 6.58 3.46 7.87
CA TRP A 133 7.62 3.44 8.90
C TRP A 133 7.85 4.83 9.51
N LEU A 134 7.99 5.86 8.66
CA LEU A 134 8.14 7.24 9.11
C LEU A 134 6.88 7.73 9.85
N GLY A 135 5.69 7.43 9.32
CA GLY A 135 4.43 7.80 9.95
C GLY A 135 4.23 7.14 11.32
N TYR A 136 4.59 5.87 11.46
CA TYR A 136 4.49 5.16 12.74
C TYR A 136 5.46 5.72 13.80
N ALA A 137 6.72 6.01 13.44
CA ALA A 137 7.67 6.64 14.37
C ALA A 137 7.22 8.02 14.85
N ALA A 138 6.55 8.78 13.99
CA ALA A 138 6.03 10.10 14.33
C ALA A 138 4.72 10.06 15.15
N TYR A 139 4.13 8.89 15.38
CA TYR A 139 2.75 8.75 15.87
C TYR A 139 1.79 9.63 15.07
N ASP A 140 1.93 9.57 13.76
CA ASP A 140 1.27 10.47 12.83
C ASP A 140 -0.23 10.12 12.68
N ALA A 141 -1.10 11.14 12.70
CA ALA A 141 -2.55 10.98 12.61
C ALA A 141 -3.02 10.24 11.34
N LEU A 142 -2.27 10.32 10.24
CA LEU A 142 -2.57 9.63 8.98
C LEU A 142 -2.49 8.10 9.14
N GLY A 143 -1.77 7.62 10.16
CA GLY A 143 -1.75 6.22 10.56
C GLY A 143 -3.16 5.64 10.76
N ARG A 144 -4.14 6.43 11.24
CA ARG A 144 -5.54 5.98 11.41
C ARG A 144 -6.19 5.56 10.09
N LEU A 145 -5.73 6.07 8.95
CA LEU A 145 -6.28 5.77 7.62
C LEU A 145 -5.77 4.43 7.04
N PHE A 146 -4.99 3.65 7.80
CA PHE A 146 -4.63 2.28 7.41
C PHE A 146 -5.85 1.40 7.10
N VAL A 147 -7.01 1.70 7.70
CA VAL A 147 -8.28 1.00 7.49
C VAL A 147 -8.73 1.09 6.03
N ILE A 148 -8.53 2.25 5.38
CA ILE A 148 -8.87 2.42 3.96
C ILE A 148 -7.96 1.55 3.09
N ASN A 149 -6.66 1.50 3.39
CA ASN A 149 -5.71 0.67 2.64
C ASN A 149 -5.98 -0.82 2.83
N THR A 150 -6.18 -1.27 4.07
CA THR A 150 -6.49 -2.67 4.38
C THR A 150 -7.82 -3.11 3.79
N PHE A 151 -8.81 -2.23 3.70
CA PHE A 151 -10.04 -2.52 2.97
C PHE A 151 -9.78 -2.78 1.49
N VAL A 152 -9.05 -1.89 0.80
CA VAL A 152 -8.73 -2.09 -0.62
C VAL A 152 -7.84 -3.33 -0.83
N HIS A 153 -6.89 -3.57 0.08
CA HIS A 153 -6.03 -4.76 0.06
C HIS A 153 -6.82 -6.06 0.28
N SER A 154 -7.87 -6.07 1.11
CA SER A 154 -8.73 -7.24 1.25
C SER A 154 -9.36 -7.65 -0.08
N ILE A 155 -9.83 -6.68 -0.86
CA ILE A 155 -10.44 -6.92 -2.18
C ILE A 155 -9.36 -7.34 -3.19
N MET A 156 -8.22 -6.63 -3.21
CA MET A 156 -7.10 -6.88 -4.12
C MET A 156 -6.49 -8.27 -3.93
N TYR A 157 -6.15 -8.64 -2.70
CA TYR A 157 -5.55 -9.94 -2.41
C TYR A 157 -6.55 -11.09 -2.59
N SER A 158 -7.83 -10.89 -2.28
CA SER A 158 -8.88 -11.87 -2.63
C SER A 158 -8.95 -12.08 -4.14
N TYR A 159 -8.90 -11.01 -4.93
CA TYR A 159 -8.84 -11.10 -6.39
C TYR A 159 -7.59 -11.86 -6.86
N TYR A 160 -6.41 -11.58 -6.29
CA TYR A 160 -5.18 -12.27 -6.68
C TYR A 160 -5.13 -13.74 -6.25
N ALA A 161 -5.70 -14.10 -5.10
CA ALA A 161 -5.84 -15.48 -4.67
C ALA A 161 -6.68 -16.28 -5.70
N LEU A 162 -7.84 -15.77 -6.08
CA LEU A 162 -8.68 -16.39 -7.10
C LEU A 162 -7.98 -16.46 -8.47
N LYS A 163 -7.24 -15.42 -8.86
CA LYS A 163 -6.44 -15.42 -10.09
C LYS A 163 -5.30 -16.43 -10.07
N ALA A 164 -4.69 -16.71 -8.91
CA ALA A 164 -3.66 -17.74 -8.78
C ALA A 164 -4.23 -19.12 -9.14
N LEU A 165 -5.47 -19.42 -8.73
CA LEU A 165 -6.20 -20.64 -9.10
C LEU A 165 -6.74 -20.65 -10.54
N LYS A 166 -6.35 -19.68 -11.38
CA LYS A 166 -6.80 -19.52 -12.77
C LYS A 166 -8.32 -19.34 -12.92
N VAL A 167 -9.01 -18.88 -11.88
CA VAL A 167 -10.43 -18.55 -11.95
C VAL A 167 -10.64 -17.41 -12.95
N LYS A 168 -11.60 -17.59 -13.87
CA LYS A 168 -11.95 -16.59 -14.89
C LYS A 168 -12.80 -15.50 -14.26
N ILE A 169 -12.15 -14.40 -13.85
CA ILE A 169 -12.84 -13.22 -13.33
C ILE A 169 -13.07 -12.21 -14.47
N PRO A 170 -14.29 -11.65 -14.64
CA PRO A 170 -14.56 -10.66 -15.67
C PRO A 170 -13.64 -9.45 -15.59
N ARG A 171 -13.21 -8.93 -16.74
CA ARG A 171 -12.33 -7.74 -16.83
C ARG A 171 -12.91 -6.50 -16.13
N ARG A 172 -14.24 -6.41 -16.02
CA ARG A 172 -14.93 -5.33 -15.29
C ARG A 172 -14.51 -5.27 -13.82
N PHE A 173 -14.33 -6.40 -13.15
CA PHE A 173 -13.87 -6.43 -11.74
C PHE A 173 -12.45 -5.90 -11.60
N ALA A 174 -11.54 -6.30 -12.48
CA ALA A 174 -10.16 -5.79 -12.47
C ALA A 174 -10.11 -4.27 -12.70
N LYS A 175 -10.97 -3.77 -13.61
CA LYS A 175 -11.14 -2.33 -13.86
C LYS A 175 -11.66 -1.62 -12.60
N SER A 176 -12.74 -2.12 -11.98
CA SER A 176 -13.31 -1.55 -10.75
C SER A 176 -12.31 -1.56 -9.59
N LEU A 177 -11.55 -2.63 -9.42
CA LEU A 177 -10.47 -2.72 -8.42
C LEU A 177 -9.46 -1.59 -8.61
N THR A 178 -8.98 -1.40 -9.83
CA THR A 178 -8.00 -0.35 -10.15
C THR A 178 -8.62 1.04 -9.93
N THR A 179 -9.91 1.22 -10.23
CA THR A 179 -10.63 2.46 -9.95
C THR A 179 -10.71 2.74 -8.45
N ILE A 180 -11.03 1.74 -7.61
CA ILE A 180 -11.06 1.89 -6.15
C ILE A 180 -9.68 2.29 -5.61
N GLN A 181 -8.60 1.67 -6.10
CA GLN A 181 -7.23 2.03 -5.73
C GLN A 181 -6.89 3.49 -6.09
N ILE A 182 -7.28 3.95 -7.27
CA ILE A 182 -7.10 5.34 -7.69
C ILE A 182 -7.91 6.29 -6.78
N THR A 183 -9.17 5.96 -6.50
CA THR A 183 -10.01 6.76 -5.59
C THR A 183 -9.40 6.88 -4.21
N GLN A 184 -8.86 5.78 -3.66
CA GLN A 184 -8.14 5.81 -2.39
C GLN A 184 -6.99 6.82 -2.41
N MET A 185 -6.19 6.88 -3.48
CA MET A 185 -5.07 7.82 -3.57
C MET A 185 -5.53 9.28 -3.57
N PHE A 186 -6.65 9.59 -4.24
CA PHE A 186 -7.24 10.93 -4.19
C PHE A 186 -7.75 11.29 -2.79
N VAL A 187 -8.40 10.35 -2.10
CA VAL A 187 -8.85 10.56 -0.72
C VAL A 187 -7.67 10.85 0.21
N ILE A 188 -6.59 10.07 0.15
CA ILE A 188 -5.43 10.32 1.02
C ILE A 188 -4.70 11.62 0.63
N THR A 189 -4.65 11.98 -0.66
CA THR A 189 -4.10 13.27 -1.11
C THR A 189 -4.90 14.43 -0.54
N TYR A 190 -6.24 14.34 -0.57
CA TYR A 190 -7.11 15.36 0.03
C TYR A 190 -6.86 15.49 1.54
N VAL A 191 -6.79 14.38 2.28
CA VAL A 191 -6.49 14.40 3.72
C VAL A 191 -5.15 15.06 4.00
N ASN A 192 -4.12 14.76 3.18
CA ASN A 192 -2.81 15.40 3.33
C ASN A 192 -2.89 16.91 3.12
N PHE A 193 -3.53 17.37 2.03
CA PHE A 193 -3.70 18.79 1.76
C PHE A 193 -4.50 19.51 2.86
N ALA A 194 -5.57 18.87 3.35
CA ALA A 194 -6.34 19.39 4.48
C ALA A 194 -5.50 19.48 5.76
N SER A 195 -4.58 18.55 6.01
CA SER A 195 -3.65 18.65 7.14
C SER A 195 -2.73 19.87 7.03
N VAL A 196 -2.22 20.17 5.83
CA VAL A 196 -1.43 21.39 5.57
C VAL A 196 -2.26 22.64 5.84
N TYR A 197 -3.51 22.67 5.38
CA TYR A 197 -4.42 23.79 5.62
C TYR A 197 -4.64 24.05 7.12
N PHE A 198 -4.94 23.02 7.92
CA PHE A 198 -5.11 23.16 9.37
C PHE A 198 -3.82 23.63 10.06
N MET A 199 -2.66 23.11 9.65
CA MET A 199 -1.37 23.52 10.18
C MET A 199 -1.06 24.99 9.84
N ALA A 200 -1.38 25.45 8.63
CA ALA A 200 -1.20 26.84 8.20
C ALA A 200 -2.06 27.81 9.03
N GLN A 201 -3.26 27.38 9.43
CA GLN A 201 -4.14 28.13 10.33
C GLN A 201 -3.74 28.06 11.81
N ARG A 202 -2.60 27.43 12.14
CA ARG A 202 -2.11 27.21 13.51
C ARG A 202 -3.09 26.42 14.39
N HIS A 203 -3.96 25.62 13.79
CA HIS A 203 -4.71 24.61 14.55
C HIS A 203 -3.76 23.52 15.02
N PRO A 204 -3.93 22.99 16.25
CA PRO A 204 -3.08 21.90 16.73
C PRO A 204 -3.28 20.68 15.82
N CYS A 205 -2.21 20.18 15.21
CA CYS A 205 -2.30 19.03 14.30
C CYS A 205 -1.14 18.08 14.57
N LYS A 206 -1.46 16.85 14.99
CA LYS A 206 -0.48 15.79 15.27
C LYS A 206 -0.08 15.11 13.96
N ARG A 207 0.56 15.89 13.11
CA ARG A 207 1.11 15.49 11.81
C ARG A 207 2.55 15.96 11.77
N ASP A 208 3.47 15.04 11.48
CA ASP A 208 4.88 15.41 11.37
C ASP A 208 5.12 16.13 10.05
N VAL A 209 5.83 17.27 10.10
CA VAL A 209 6.06 18.14 8.95
C VAL A 209 6.82 17.39 7.85
N ASN A 210 7.82 16.58 8.19
CA ASN A 210 8.57 15.80 7.20
C ASN A 210 7.68 14.74 6.57
N VAL A 211 6.86 14.04 7.38
CA VAL A 211 5.91 13.05 6.86
C VAL A 211 4.92 13.71 5.90
N VAL A 212 4.38 14.89 6.24
CA VAL A 212 3.46 15.66 5.38
C VAL A 212 4.10 16.00 4.04
N TYR A 213 5.30 16.58 4.04
CA TYR A 213 6.01 16.94 2.79
C TYR A 213 6.31 15.71 1.93
N VAL A 214 6.85 14.64 2.53
CA VAL A 214 7.19 13.41 1.82
C VAL A 214 5.93 12.77 1.22
N SER A 215 4.83 12.65 1.98
CA SER A 215 3.56 12.14 1.45
C SER A 215 2.92 13.05 0.40
N GLY A 216 3.10 14.37 0.53
CA GLY A 216 2.62 15.36 -0.44
C GLY A 216 3.24 15.20 -1.83
N VAL A 217 4.43 14.59 -1.93
CA VAL A 217 5.07 14.26 -3.21
C VAL A 217 4.77 12.83 -3.64
N ILE A 218 4.91 11.87 -2.74
CA ILE A 218 4.84 10.44 -3.05
C ILE A 218 3.42 10.02 -3.47
N ILE A 219 2.38 10.48 -2.77
CA ILE A 219 1.01 10.02 -3.01
C ILE A 219 0.47 10.51 -4.36
N PRO A 220 0.66 11.78 -4.76
CA PRO A 220 0.31 12.22 -6.12
C PRO A 220 1.10 11.51 -7.22
N ALA A 221 2.40 11.25 -7.00
CA ALA A 221 3.20 10.47 -7.93
C ALA A 221 2.62 9.05 -8.13
N PHE A 222 2.13 8.43 -7.05
CA PHE A 222 1.41 7.17 -7.15
C PHE A 222 0.11 7.24 -7.91
N ALA A 223 -0.72 8.25 -7.63
CA ALA A 223 -1.96 8.45 -8.36
C ALA A 223 -1.69 8.56 -9.87
N TYR A 224 -0.66 9.32 -10.27
CA TYR A 224 -0.22 9.41 -11.66
C TYR A 224 0.16 8.05 -12.25
N LEU A 225 0.99 7.25 -11.55
CA LEU A 225 1.41 5.93 -12.04
C LEU A 225 0.24 4.96 -12.19
N PHE A 226 -0.73 4.99 -11.26
CA PHE A 226 -1.95 4.17 -11.37
C PHE A 226 -2.86 4.63 -12.51
N ILE A 227 -3.00 5.94 -12.73
CA ILE A 227 -3.74 6.49 -13.88
C ILE A 227 -3.07 6.08 -15.19
N LYS A 228 -1.73 6.16 -15.27
CA LYS A 228 -0.96 5.69 -16.42
C LYS A 228 -1.20 4.20 -16.66
N PHE A 229 -1.07 3.37 -15.63
CA PHE A 229 -1.35 1.94 -15.70
C PHE A 229 -2.78 1.64 -16.17
N PHE A 230 -3.77 2.38 -15.66
CA PHE A 230 -5.17 2.23 -16.03
C PHE A 230 -5.40 2.54 -17.51
N ARG A 231 -4.82 3.65 -18.00
CA ARG A 231 -4.91 4.05 -19.41
C ARG A 231 -4.26 3.01 -20.33
N GLU A 232 -3.09 2.51 -19.96
CA GLU A 232 -2.35 1.51 -20.74
C GLU A 232 -3.04 0.14 -20.75
N THR A 233 -3.68 -0.26 -19.65
CA THR A 233 -4.26 -1.60 -19.49
C THR A 233 -5.71 -1.69 -19.94
N TYR A 234 -6.51 -0.64 -19.75
CA TYR A 234 -7.97 -0.70 -19.96
C TYR A 234 -8.48 0.19 -21.08
N THR A 235 -7.78 1.28 -21.41
CA THR A 235 -8.26 2.28 -22.37
C THR A 235 -7.56 2.18 -23.72
N ARG A 236 -6.24 1.94 -23.74
CA ARG A 236 -5.51 1.70 -24.99
C ARG A 236 -6.01 0.42 -25.64
N ARG A 237 -6.62 0.56 -26.81
CA ARG A 237 -6.90 -0.58 -27.71
C ARG A 237 -5.58 -0.97 -28.35
N VAL A 238 -5.10 -2.19 -28.09
CA VAL A 238 -4.05 -2.78 -28.92
C VAL A 238 -4.65 -2.89 -30.34
N PRO A 239 -4.04 -2.29 -31.37
CA PRO A 239 -4.48 -2.52 -32.75
C PRO A 239 -4.46 -4.02 -33.00
N LYS A 240 -5.56 -4.59 -33.52
CA LYS A 240 -5.51 -5.97 -34.03
C LYS A 240 -4.43 -5.97 -35.12
N THR A 241 -3.31 -6.61 -34.87
CA THR A 241 -2.38 -6.96 -35.95
C THR A 241 -3.18 -7.80 -36.92
N ILE A 242 -3.48 -7.23 -38.09
CA ILE A 242 -4.04 -7.98 -39.21
C ILE A 242 -2.97 -9.01 -39.55
N LYS A 243 -3.28 -10.29 -39.36
CA LYS A 243 -2.45 -11.36 -39.92
C LYS A 243 -2.55 -11.19 -41.43
N SER A 244 -1.47 -10.74 -42.07
CA SER A 244 -1.29 -10.91 -43.51
C SER A 244 -1.15 -12.40 -43.77
N GLU A 245 -1.99 -12.91 -44.67
CA GLU A 245 -1.91 -14.25 -45.27
C GLU A 245 -0.52 -14.53 -45.87
#